data_AF-A0A3R7NBF7-F1
#
_entry.id   AF-A0A3R7NBF7-F1
#
_cell.length_a   1.000
_cell.length_b   1.000
_cell.length_c   1.000
_cell.angle_alpha   90.00
_cell.angle_beta   90.00
_cell.angle_gamma   90.00
#
_symmetry.space_group_name_H-M   'P 1'
#
loop_
_entity.id
_entity.type
_entity.pdbx_description
1 polymer ?
#
loop_
_entity_poly.entity_id
_entity_poly.type
_entity_poly.pdbx_seq_one_letter_code
_entity_poly.pdbx_strand_id
1 'polypeptide(L)'
;MAMAASTCSCKSTPRPCIFFHGLGNQDELDELQDSPKIIPTKFGDISGHTPCCSTVKYAVLNTVDYGWTSDALQEKYCNISLSMSDTSDLTSRTIDDTIIVTHSMGGLVMAGALATGKCSFASNTSWEAYRGNVTAAICSNYYVGLFSKYQMPNILAGKEIPHKSTENDGLVEFQSCAKGLDSSLFGTSYKDQFYMPELNHADTAFLAGDGFFKDSQKPVKWFECLL
;
A
#
# COMPACT_ATOMS: atom_id res chain seq x y z
N MET A 1 -19.57 15.71 15.17
CA MET A 1 -19.00 15.15 16.42
C MET A 1 -17.61 14.63 16.06
N ALA A 2 -16.57 15.08 16.76
CA ALA A 2 -15.18 14.82 16.38
C ALA A 2 -14.81 13.36 16.64
N MET A 3 -14.09 12.74 15.70
CA MET A 3 -13.38 11.49 15.94
C MET A 3 -12.48 11.68 17.17
N ALA A 4 -12.41 10.70 18.07
CA ALA A 4 -11.44 10.75 19.16
C ALA A 4 -10.04 10.94 18.56
N ALA A 5 -9.32 11.97 19.03
CA ALA A 5 -7.97 12.24 18.55
C ALA A 5 -7.12 10.97 18.70
N SER A 6 -6.49 10.56 17.61
CA SER A 6 -5.58 9.43 17.61
C SER A 6 -4.41 9.69 18.58
N THR A 7 -4.04 8.66 19.34
CA THR A 7 -2.89 8.69 20.25
C THR A 7 -1.63 8.13 19.60
N CYS A 8 -1.66 7.82 18.30
CA CYS A 8 -0.54 7.20 17.60
C CYS A 8 0.50 8.25 17.22
N SER A 9 1.75 7.95 17.55
CA SER A 9 2.92 8.74 17.21
C SER A 9 3.92 7.85 16.50
N CYS A 10 4.73 8.43 15.61
CA CYS A 10 5.81 7.68 14.99
C CYS A 10 6.78 7.14 16.05
N LYS A 11 7.11 5.85 15.98
CA LYS A 11 8.07 5.16 16.86
C LYS A 11 9.46 5.05 16.21
N SER A 12 9.61 5.56 14.98
CA SER A 12 10.86 5.62 14.23
C SER A 12 11.17 7.06 13.80
N THR A 13 12.34 7.27 13.18
CA THR A 13 12.67 8.56 12.56
C THR A 13 11.74 8.79 11.36
N PRO A 14 11.02 9.93 11.29
CA PRO A 14 10.19 10.25 10.14
C PRO A 14 11.01 10.32 8.85
N ARG A 15 10.47 9.76 7.76
CA ARG A 15 11.13 9.60 6.47
C ARG A 15 10.22 10.07 5.33
N PRO A 16 10.75 10.44 4.15
CA PRO A 16 9.94 10.62 2.97
C PRO A 16 9.11 9.36 2.64
N CYS A 17 7.83 9.55 2.36
CA CYS A 17 6.92 8.48 1.97
C CYS A 17 6.49 8.64 0.51
N ILE A 18 6.58 7.56 -0.25
CA ILE A 18 6.09 7.49 -1.63
C ILE A 18 5.01 6.42 -1.76
N PHE A 19 3.87 6.81 -2.32
CA PHE A 19 2.70 5.97 -2.53
C PHE A 19 2.58 5.55 -3.99
N PHE A 20 2.54 4.25 -4.22
CA PHE A 20 2.34 3.64 -5.53
C PHE A 20 1.01 2.88 -5.59
N HIS A 21 0.15 3.31 -6.51
CA HIS A 21 -1.17 2.73 -6.67
C HIS A 21 -1.18 1.42 -7.47
N GLY A 22 -2.31 0.74 -7.43
CA GLY A 22 -2.55 -0.48 -8.21
C GLY A 22 -2.94 -0.27 -9.68
N LEU A 23 -3.56 -1.31 -10.23
CA LEU A 23 -4.05 -1.37 -11.61
C LEU A 23 -5.09 -0.29 -11.92
N GLY A 24 -5.15 0.14 -13.18
CA GLY A 24 -6.32 0.82 -13.74
C GLY A 24 -6.23 2.35 -13.74
N ASN A 25 -5.03 2.91 -13.83
CA ASN A 25 -4.81 4.32 -14.09
C ASN A 25 -4.22 4.48 -15.50
N GLN A 26 -4.84 5.30 -16.36
CA GLN A 26 -4.32 5.56 -17.72
C GLN A 26 -3.38 6.76 -17.75
N ASP A 27 -3.55 7.68 -16.79
CA ASP A 27 -2.77 8.91 -16.73
C ASP A 27 -1.36 8.66 -16.23
N GLU A 28 -0.43 9.51 -16.62
CA GLU A 28 0.93 9.53 -16.11
C GLU A 28 1.39 10.97 -15.97
N LEU A 29 2.02 11.30 -14.85
CA LEU A 29 2.60 12.61 -14.60
C LEU A 29 4.06 12.45 -14.20
N ASP A 30 4.92 13.31 -14.75
CA ASP A 30 6.34 13.34 -14.40
C ASP A 30 6.55 13.83 -12.96
N GLU A 31 5.71 14.75 -12.50
CA GLU A 31 5.80 15.34 -11.16
C GLU A 31 5.03 14.52 -10.11
N LEU A 32 5.66 14.31 -8.96
CA LEU A 32 5.04 13.67 -7.80
C LEU A 32 4.00 14.58 -7.16
N GLN A 33 2.84 14.02 -6.84
CA GLN A 33 1.72 14.76 -6.31
C GLN A 33 1.72 14.79 -4.78
N ASP A 34 1.30 15.90 -4.17
CA ASP A 34 1.13 16.03 -2.71
C ASP A 34 -0.20 15.48 -2.18
N SER A 35 -1.10 15.07 -3.07
CA SER A 35 -2.40 14.50 -2.71
C SER A 35 -2.88 13.49 -3.75
N PRO A 36 -3.73 12.53 -3.36
CA PRO A 36 -4.26 11.52 -4.27
C PRO A 36 -5.39 12.03 -5.16
N LYS A 37 -5.66 13.35 -5.20
CA LYS A 37 -6.81 13.95 -5.92
C LYS A 37 -6.80 13.69 -7.42
N ILE A 38 -5.62 13.52 -8.03
CA ILE A 38 -5.46 13.18 -9.45
C ILE A 38 -5.84 11.72 -9.72
N ILE A 39 -5.72 10.85 -8.71
CA ILE A 39 -6.03 9.42 -8.77
C ILE A 39 -7.09 9.05 -7.71
N PRO A 40 -8.29 9.68 -7.74
CA PRO A 40 -9.23 9.69 -6.61
C PRO A 40 -9.89 8.34 -6.31
N THR A 41 -9.70 7.34 -7.17
CA THR A 41 -10.18 5.96 -6.98
C THR A 41 -9.05 4.99 -6.66
N LYS A 42 -7.82 5.49 -6.42
CA LYS A 42 -6.63 4.69 -6.21
C LYS A 42 -6.11 4.76 -4.78
N PHE A 43 -6.21 5.93 -4.15
CA PHE A 43 -5.94 6.11 -2.74
C PHE A 43 -6.94 7.07 -2.11
N GLY A 44 -7.32 6.80 -0.87
CA GLY A 44 -8.00 7.77 -0.01
C GLY A 44 -7.05 8.84 0.49
N ASP A 45 -7.61 9.98 0.90
CA ASP A 45 -6.85 11.05 1.53
C ASP A 45 -6.53 10.66 2.98
N ILE A 46 -5.24 10.50 3.27
CA ILE A 46 -4.71 10.16 4.60
C ILE A 46 -3.99 11.34 5.26
N SER A 47 -4.23 12.57 4.78
CA SER A 47 -3.66 13.79 5.36
C SER A 47 -3.90 13.85 6.87
N GLY A 48 -2.82 14.01 7.65
CA GLY A 48 -2.88 14.03 9.11
C GLY A 48 -2.81 12.65 9.79
N HIS A 49 -2.76 11.55 9.02
CA HIS A 49 -2.69 10.17 9.53
C HIS A 49 -1.37 9.46 9.20
N THR A 50 -0.32 10.22 8.91
CA THR A 50 0.99 9.70 8.48
C THR A 50 2.13 10.20 9.39
N PRO A 51 2.10 9.91 10.70
CA PRO A 51 3.05 10.52 11.66
C PRO A 51 4.51 10.17 11.38
N CYS A 52 4.78 9.07 10.66
CA CYS A 52 6.13 8.67 10.24
C CYS A 52 6.58 9.22 8.89
N CYS A 53 5.73 9.96 8.20
CA CYS A 53 6.08 10.57 6.92
C CYS A 53 6.53 12.02 7.15
N SER A 54 7.79 12.34 6.85
CA SER A 54 8.26 13.72 6.83
C SER A 54 7.72 14.49 5.62
N THR A 55 7.50 13.77 4.51
CA THR A 55 6.76 14.20 3.33
C THR A 55 5.94 13.04 2.80
N VAL A 56 4.81 13.33 2.15
CA VAL A 56 3.95 12.34 1.50
C VAL A 56 3.82 12.70 0.04
N LYS A 57 4.24 11.79 -0.82
CA LYS A 57 4.14 11.93 -2.28
C LYS A 57 3.36 10.76 -2.88
N TYR A 58 2.65 11.04 -3.96
CA TYR A 58 1.91 10.05 -4.74
C TYR A 58 2.47 10.03 -6.17
N ALA A 59 2.86 8.84 -6.63
CA ALA A 59 3.20 8.62 -8.02
C ALA A 59 1.92 8.41 -8.85
N VAL A 60 1.79 9.10 -9.98
CA VAL A 60 0.70 8.91 -10.95
C VAL A 60 1.30 8.25 -12.17
N LEU A 61 1.04 6.95 -12.34
CA LEU A 61 1.68 6.13 -13.37
C LEU A 61 0.64 5.44 -14.24
N ASN A 62 0.96 5.25 -15.51
CA ASN A 62 0.10 4.47 -16.40
C ASN A 62 0.21 2.98 -16.04
N THR A 63 -0.83 2.46 -15.40
CA THR A 63 -0.97 1.07 -14.98
C THR A 63 -2.10 0.36 -15.71
N VAL A 64 -2.52 0.88 -16.86
CA VAL A 64 -3.42 0.19 -17.81
C VAL A 64 -2.60 -0.41 -18.95
N ASP A 65 -1.70 0.38 -19.53
CA ASP A 65 -0.88 -0.06 -20.67
C ASP A 65 0.35 -0.83 -20.22
N TYR A 66 0.81 -0.60 -18.98
CA TYR A 66 1.96 -1.26 -18.39
C TYR A 66 1.55 -2.09 -17.17
N GLY A 67 1.65 -3.41 -17.29
CA GLY A 67 1.42 -4.35 -16.20
C GLY A 67 2.63 -4.50 -15.28
N TRP A 68 2.45 -5.25 -14.18
CA TRP A 68 3.47 -5.47 -13.16
C TRP A 68 4.79 -6.10 -13.62
N THR A 69 4.77 -6.83 -14.74
CA THR A 69 5.98 -7.42 -15.35
C THR A 69 6.69 -6.47 -16.32
N SER A 70 6.19 -5.25 -16.53
CA SER A 70 6.81 -4.27 -17.41
C SER A 70 8.15 -3.79 -16.85
N ASP A 71 9.23 -4.02 -17.60
CA ASP A 71 10.57 -3.53 -17.26
C ASP A 71 10.60 -2.01 -17.11
N ALA A 72 9.92 -1.29 -18.00
CA ALA A 72 9.83 0.17 -17.96
C ALA A 72 9.10 0.69 -16.72
N LEU A 73 8.00 0.04 -16.32
CA LEU A 73 7.26 0.43 -15.12
C LEU A 73 8.07 0.15 -13.84
N GLN A 74 8.77 -0.99 -13.79
CA GLN A 74 9.68 -1.32 -12.71
C GLN A 74 10.83 -0.32 -12.58
N GLU A 75 11.42 0.10 -13.71
CA GLU A 75 12.44 1.15 -13.77
C GLU A 75 11.92 2.50 -13.23
N LYS A 76 10.67 2.87 -13.57
CA LYS A 76 10.04 4.11 -13.05
C LYS A 76 9.85 4.07 -11.55
N TYR A 77 9.30 2.98 -11.00
CA TYR A 77 9.14 2.81 -9.54
C TYR A 77 10.48 3.01 -8.84
N CYS A 78 11.52 2.38 -9.39
CA CYS A 78 12.86 2.45 -8.89
C CYS A 78 13.45 3.87 -8.89
N ASN A 79 13.41 4.56 -10.04
CA ASN A 79 13.91 5.93 -10.17
C ASN A 79 13.17 6.91 -9.26
N ILE A 80 11.84 6.76 -9.15
CA ILE A 80 11.02 7.58 -8.25
C ILE A 80 11.47 7.35 -6.81
N SER A 81 11.56 6.09 -6.36
CA SER A 81 11.97 5.79 -4.99
C SER A 81 13.38 6.28 -4.67
N LEU A 82 14.34 6.16 -5.60
CA LEU A 82 15.70 6.71 -5.44
C LEU A 82 15.71 8.23 -5.29
N SER A 83 14.75 8.93 -5.91
CA SER A 83 14.65 10.40 -5.84
C SER A 83 14.06 10.94 -4.54
N MET A 84 13.52 10.06 -3.68
CA MET A 84 12.79 10.48 -2.48
C MET A 84 13.71 10.94 -1.34
N SER A 85 14.96 10.46 -1.32
CA SER A 85 15.94 10.81 -0.29
C SER A 85 17.30 11.07 -0.90
N ASP A 86 17.93 12.18 -0.49
CA ASP A 86 19.32 12.53 -0.84
C ASP A 86 20.35 11.52 -0.30
N THR A 87 19.96 10.66 0.64
CA THR A 87 20.81 9.57 1.15
C THR A 87 20.83 8.35 0.22
N SER A 88 19.93 8.27 -0.76
CA SER A 88 19.93 7.18 -1.75
C SER A 88 21.20 7.21 -2.61
N ASP A 89 21.78 6.05 -2.88
CA ASP A 89 22.94 5.92 -3.75
C ASP A 89 22.52 5.62 -5.18
N LEU A 90 22.63 6.62 -6.06
CA LEU A 90 22.30 6.50 -7.49
C LEU A 90 23.27 5.61 -8.27
N THR A 91 24.49 5.41 -7.78
CA THR A 91 25.51 4.58 -8.44
C THR A 91 25.23 3.10 -8.21
N SER A 92 25.02 2.71 -6.95
CA SER A 92 24.64 1.34 -6.59
C SER A 92 23.14 1.06 -6.75
N ARG A 93 22.35 2.10 -7.03
CA ARG A 93 20.88 2.07 -7.12
C ARG A 93 20.25 1.53 -5.83
N THR A 94 20.75 2.01 -4.70
CA THR A 94 20.27 1.66 -3.36
C THR A 94 19.38 2.76 -2.85
N ILE A 95 18.09 2.46 -2.64
CA ILE A 95 17.13 3.37 -2.03
C ILE A 95 17.40 3.41 -0.53
N ASP A 96 17.47 4.62 0.01
CA ASP A 96 17.76 4.88 1.40
C ASP A 96 16.71 5.82 2.04
N ASP A 97 16.55 5.74 3.35
CA ASP A 97 15.67 6.57 4.20
C ASP A 97 14.28 6.86 3.63
N THR A 98 13.66 5.88 2.96
CA THR A 98 12.35 6.05 2.31
C THR A 98 11.35 5.02 2.83
N ILE A 99 10.11 5.43 3.04
CA ILE A 99 8.97 4.52 3.28
C ILE A 99 8.21 4.37 1.96
N ILE A 100 8.16 3.15 1.45
CA ILE A 100 7.51 2.84 0.16
C ILE A 100 6.19 2.13 0.46
N VAL A 101 5.09 2.84 0.20
CA VAL A 101 3.74 2.31 0.37
C VAL A 101 3.21 1.86 -0.98
N THR A 102 2.79 0.61 -1.07
CA THR A 102 2.27 0.02 -2.31
C THR A 102 0.88 -0.56 -2.11
N HIS A 103 0.04 -0.48 -3.14
CA HIS A 103 -1.28 -1.12 -3.14
C HIS A 103 -1.46 -2.01 -4.36
N SER A 104 -2.06 -3.19 -4.15
CA SER A 104 -2.47 -4.09 -5.23
C SER A 104 -1.31 -4.38 -6.20
N MET A 105 -1.51 -4.16 -7.51
CA MET A 105 -0.48 -4.34 -8.54
C MET A 105 0.82 -3.56 -8.26
N GLY A 106 0.77 -2.43 -7.56
CA GLY A 106 1.96 -1.63 -7.24
C GLY A 106 2.98 -2.40 -6.39
N GLY A 107 2.52 -3.27 -5.48
CA GLY A 107 3.42 -4.11 -4.68
C GLY A 107 4.18 -5.13 -5.54
N LEU A 108 3.50 -5.67 -6.56
CA LEU A 108 4.10 -6.59 -7.53
C LEU A 108 5.12 -5.91 -8.43
N VAL A 109 4.88 -4.65 -8.83
CA VAL A 109 5.84 -3.85 -9.61
C VAL A 109 7.11 -3.62 -8.79
N MET A 110 6.98 -3.14 -7.55
CA MET A 110 8.13 -2.90 -6.67
C MET A 110 8.90 -4.20 -6.41
N ALA A 111 8.20 -5.31 -6.16
CA ALA A 111 8.81 -6.62 -6.01
C ALA A 111 9.59 -7.04 -7.27
N GLY A 112 9.01 -6.82 -8.46
CA GLY A 112 9.67 -7.06 -9.73
C GLY A 112 10.93 -6.22 -9.92
N ALA A 113 10.88 -4.93 -9.59
CA ALA A 113 12.02 -4.02 -9.69
C ALA A 113 13.20 -4.47 -8.82
N LEU A 114 12.92 -4.94 -7.59
CA LEU A 114 13.94 -5.51 -6.70
C LEU A 114 14.47 -6.84 -7.22
N ALA A 115 13.58 -7.75 -7.62
CA ALA A 115 13.95 -9.10 -8.07
C ALA A 115 14.77 -9.09 -9.37
N THR A 116 14.57 -8.08 -10.22
CA THR A 116 15.31 -7.89 -11.47
C THR A 116 16.54 -6.99 -11.32
N GLY A 117 16.83 -6.51 -10.12
CA GLY A 117 18.03 -5.72 -9.83
C GLY A 117 17.98 -4.29 -10.35
N LYS A 118 16.78 -3.72 -10.60
CA LYS A 118 16.65 -2.30 -10.95
C LYS A 118 17.10 -1.40 -9.80
N CYS A 119 16.82 -1.80 -8.57
CA CYS A 119 17.35 -1.19 -7.35
C CYS A 119 17.40 -2.23 -6.22
N SER A 120 18.03 -1.81 -5.13
CA SER A 120 17.96 -2.49 -3.84
C SER A 120 17.53 -1.52 -2.73
N PHE A 121 17.26 -2.06 -1.55
CA PHE A 121 16.96 -1.28 -0.35
C PHE A 121 18.15 -1.33 0.59
N ALA A 122 18.52 -0.17 1.15
CA ALA A 122 19.40 -0.12 2.31
C ALA A 122 18.73 -0.76 3.54
N SER A 123 19.51 -1.13 4.56
CA SER A 123 19.01 -1.84 5.76
C SER A 123 18.03 -1.03 6.63
N ASN A 124 17.97 0.29 6.45
CA ASN A 124 17.05 1.26 7.06
C ASN A 124 15.87 1.63 6.16
N THR A 125 15.69 0.98 5.00
CA THR A 125 14.51 1.15 4.15
C THR A 125 13.42 0.15 4.52
N SER A 126 12.21 0.66 4.75
CA SER A 126 11.01 -0.11 5.11
C SER A 126 10.08 -0.24 3.89
N TRP A 127 9.66 -1.46 3.55
CA TRP A 127 8.77 -1.71 2.41
C TRP A 127 7.64 -2.68 2.73
N GLU A 128 6.41 -2.22 2.73
CA GLU A 128 5.26 -3.12 2.87
C GLU A 128 4.99 -3.96 1.60
N ALA A 129 5.61 -5.16 1.45
CA ALA A 129 5.00 -6.35 0.79
C ALA A 129 5.89 -7.61 0.55
N TYR A 130 7.24 -7.59 0.52
CA TYR A 130 8.01 -8.85 0.33
C TYR A 130 9.41 -8.98 1.01
N ARG A 131 9.77 -10.22 1.40
CA ARG A 131 10.79 -10.59 2.43
C ARG A 131 12.08 -9.75 2.51
N GLY A 132 12.54 -9.57 3.75
CA GLY A 132 13.81 -8.93 4.12
C GLY A 132 13.61 -7.51 4.66
N ASN A 133 12.77 -6.72 3.98
CA ASN A 133 12.54 -5.31 4.28
C ASN A 133 11.05 -4.98 4.54
N VAL A 134 10.20 -6.01 4.71
CA VAL A 134 8.77 -5.82 5.05
C VAL A 134 8.59 -5.45 6.48
N THR A 135 8.34 -4.17 6.70
CA THR A 135 7.96 -3.67 8.01
C THR A 135 6.47 -3.82 8.27
N ALA A 136 5.60 -4.03 7.28
CA ALA A 136 4.18 -4.27 7.55
C ALA A 136 3.43 -4.78 6.32
N ALA A 137 2.22 -5.31 6.49
CA ALA A 137 1.36 -5.62 5.35
C ALA A 137 -0.12 -5.63 5.76
N ILE A 138 -1.00 -5.18 4.87
CA ILE A 138 -2.44 -5.32 4.98
C ILE A 138 -2.93 -6.32 3.93
N CYS A 139 -3.43 -7.47 4.37
CA CYS A 139 -3.96 -8.51 3.49
C CYS A 139 -5.33 -8.93 3.98
N SER A 140 -6.40 -8.47 3.33
CA SER A 140 -7.76 -8.78 3.78
C SER A 140 -8.22 -10.17 3.34
N ASN A 141 -9.13 -10.73 4.12
CA ASN A 141 -9.85 -11.97 3.81
C ASN A 141 -11.38 -11.74 3.62
N TYR A 142 -11.84 -10.50 3.45
CA TYR A 142 -13.29 -10.22 3.39
C TYR A 142 -13.70 -9.12 2.38
N TYR A 143 -14.36 -9.55 1.30
CA TYR A 143 -14.72 -8.71 0.16
C TYR A 143 -15.89 -7.74 0.36
N VAL A 144 -16.63 -7.81 1.48
CA VAL A 144 -17.75 -6.89 1.74
C VAL A 144 -17.21 -5.54 2.26
N GLY A 145 -16.29 -5.59 3.22
CA GLY A 145 -15.65 -4.39 3.77
C GLY A 145 -16.59 -3.36 4.41
N LEU A 146 -16.20 -2.10 4.30
CA LEU A 146 -16.90 -0.94 4.85
C LEU A 146 -18.13 -0.57 4.03
N PHE A 147 -19.13 0.01 4.69
CA PHE A 147 -20.28 0.59 4.02
C PHE A 147 -19.88 1.85 3.25
N SER A 148 -19.70 1.70 1.94
CA SER A 148 -19.28 2.77 1.03
C SER A 148 -19.75 2.47 -0.40
N LYS A 149 -19.54 3.41 -1.32
CA LYS A 149 -19.81 3.19 -2.76
C LYS A 149 -18.97 2.06 -3.37
N TYR A 150 -17.89 1.63 -2.72
CA TYR A 150 -16.99 0.58 -3.20
C TYR A 150 -17.44 -0.83 -2.79
N GLN A 151 -18.37 -0.95 -1.83
CA GLN A 151 -18.83 -2.24 -1.31
C GLN A 151 -19.47 -3.11 -2.38
N MET A 152 -20.48 -2.59 -3.09
CA MET A 152 -21.24 -3.39 -4.07
C MET A 152 -20.38 -3.91 -5.23
N PRO A 153 -19.52 -3.10 -5.87
CA PRO A 153 -18.59 -3.61 -6.88
C PRO A 153 -17.67 -4.72 -6.38
N ASN A 154 -17.11 -4.60 -5.17
CA ASN A 154 -16.21 -5.63 -4.62
C ASN A 154 -16.97 -6.90 -4.19
N ILE A 155 -18.21 -6.80 -3.72
CA ILE A 155 -19.07 -7.97 -3.48
C ILE A 155 -19.33 -8.73 -4.78
N LEU A 156 -19.62 -8.03 -5.87
CA LEU A 156 -19.83 -8.67 -7.16
C LEU A 156 -18.53 -9.34 -7.62
N ALA A 157 -17.40 -8.63 -7.55
CA ALA A 157 -16.10 -9.19 -7.92
C ALA A 157 -15.74 -10.44 -7.10
N GLY A 158 -15.90 -10.40 -5.77
CA GLY A 158 -15.61 -11.53 -4.88
C GLY A 158 -16.50 -12.76 -5.09
N LYS A 159 -17.68 -12.59 -5.72
CA LYS A 159 -18.61 -13.69 -6.06
C LYS A 159 -18.41 -14.24 -7.46
N GLU A 160 -18.11 -13.37 -8.43
CA GLU A 160 -18.03 -13.75 -9.85
C GLU A 160 -16.62 -14.14 -10.29
N ILE A 161 -15.58 -13.60 -9.65
CA ILE A 161 -14.20 -14.02 -9.92
C ILE A 161 -14.01 -15.42 -9.33
N PRO A 162 -13.46 -16.38 -10.10
CA PRO A 162 -13.25 -17.76 -9.64
C PRO A 162 -12.04 -17.86 -8.71
N HIS A 163 -12.15 -17.25 -7.53
CA HIS A 163 -11.19 -17.39 -6.44
C HIS A 163 -11.12 -18.86 -5.99
N LYS A 164 -9.94 -19.29 -5.54
CA LYS A 164 -9.70 -20.62 -4.98
C LYS A 164 -10.10 -20.71 -3.51
N SER A 165 -10.29 -19.55 -2.87
CA SER A 165 -10.68 -19.39 -1.46
C SER A 165 -11.79 -18.35 -1.30
N THR A 166 -12.59 -18.51 -0.24
CA THR A 166 -13.54 -17.48 0.22
C THR A 166 -12.84 -16.31 0.92
N GLU A 167 -11.56 -16.47 1.25
CA GLU A 167 -10.72 -15.44 1.88
C GLU A 167 -10.12 -14.53 0.81
N ASN A 168 -10.85 -13.49 0.43
CA ASN A 168 -10.40 -12.50 -0.54
C ASN A 168 -11.00 -11.14 -0.24
N ASP A 169 -10.35 -10.09 -0.72
CA ASP A 169 -10.80 -8.69 -0.60
C ASP A 169 -11.75 -8.25 -1.72
N GLY A 170 -12.15 -9.19 -2.59
CA GLY A 170 -12.97 -8.96 -3.78
C GLY A 170 -12.18 -9.18 -5.07
N LEU A 171 -10.88 -8.86 -5.06
CA LEU A 171 -10.00 -8.98 -6.23
C LEU A 171 -8.78 -9.85 -5.99
N VAL A 172 -8.25 -9.85 -4.76
CA VAL A 172 -7.03 -10.57 -4.39
C VAL A 172 -7.32 -11.51 -3.21
N GLU A 173 -6.89 -12.76 -3.35
CA GLU A 173 -6.96 -13.75 -2.28
C GLU A 173 -5.93 -13.44 -1.18
N PHE A 174 -6.30 -13.68 0.08
CA PHE A 174 -5.42 -13.49 1.23
C PHE A 174 -4.06 -14.17 1.03
N GLN A 175 -4.08 -15.43 0.57
CA GLN A 175 -2.88 -16.24 0.34
C GLN A 175 -1.99 -15.66 -0.77
N SER A 176 -2.57 -14.96 -1.73
CA SER A 176 -1.82 -14.28 -2.79
C SER A 176 -1.15 -13.02 -2.25
N CYS A 177 -1.86 -12.23 -1.43
CA CYS A 177 -1.31 -11.04 -0.79
C CYS A 177 -0.20 -11.38 0.21
N ALA A 178 -0.43 -12.37 1.07
CA ALA A 178 0.53 -12.80 2.10
C ALA A 178 1.65 -13.68 1.54
N LYS A 179 1.76 -13.86 0.22
CA LYS A 179 2.71 -14.79 -0.38
C LYS A 179 4.14 -14.36 -0.07
N GLY A 180 4.89 -15.29 0.53
CA GLY A 180 6.27 -15.03 0.95
C GLY A 180 6.36 -14.40 2.35
N LEU A 181 5.24 -14.04 2.98
CA LEU A 181 5.18 -13.63 4.38
C LEU A 181 4.77 -14.81 5.26
N ASP A 182 5.08 -14.73 6.55
CA ASP A 182 4.61 -15.72 7.52
C ASP A 182 3.16 -15.38 7.92
N SER A 183 2.21 -16.17 7.42
CA SER A 183 0.79 -15.96 7.69
C SER A 183 0.43 -16.06 9.18
N SER A 184 1.26 -16.69 10.01
CA SER A 184 1.03 -16.78 11.46
C SER A 184 1.23 -15.45 12.19
N LEU A 185 1.88 -14.47 11.55
CA LEU A 185 2.07 -13.12 12.09
C LEU A 185 0.84 -12.24 11.90
N PHE A 186 -0.10 -12.64 11.03
CA PHE A 186 -1.25 -11.81 10.69
C PHE A 186 -2.31 -11.84 11.79
N GLY A 187 -2.64 -10.67 12.33
CA GLY A 187 -3.70 -10.46 13.32
C GLY A 187 -4.84 -9.60 12.79
N THR A 188 -5.97 -9.58 13.50
CA THR A 188 -7.20 -8.90 13.06
C THR A 188 -7.40 -7.53 13.71
N SER A 189 -6.42 -7.03 14.47
CA SER A 189 -6.44 -5.69 15.04
C SER A 189 -5.64 -4.72 14.18
N TYR A 190 -6.10 -3.47 14.08
CA TYR A 190 -5.32 -2.38 13.46
C TYR A 190 -3.99 -2.09 14.17
N LYS A 191 -3.73 -2.72 15.32
CA LYS A 191 -2.45 -2.65 16.03
C LYS A 191 -1.44 -3.69 15.56
N ASP A 192 -1.88 -4.67 14.78
CA ASP A 192 -1.04 -5.74 14.26
C ASP A 192 -0.26 -5.24 13.04
N GLN A 193 1.05 -5.40 13.07
CA GLN A 193 1.95 -4.98 11.99
C GLN A 193 1.63 -5.69 10.66
N PHE A 194 1.29 -6.98 10.76
CA PHE A 194 0.69 -7.76 9.69
C PHE A 194 -0.80 -7.87 9.98
N TYR A 195 -1.58 -7.11 9.23
CA TYR A 195 -3.00 -6.92 9.49
C TYR A 195 -3.83 -7.72 8.49
N MET A 196 -4.67 -8.59 9.00
CA MET A 196 -5.69 -9.36 8.28
C MET A 196 -7.08 -8.77 8.58
N PRO A 197 -7.45 -7.67 7.93
CA PRO A 197 -8.71 -7.00 8.15
C PRO A 197 -9.90 -7.69 7.49
N GLU A 198 -11.10 -7.23 7.84
CA GLU A 198 -12.36 -7.47 7.14
C GLU A 198 -12.72 -6.27 6.22
N LEU A 199 -11.91 -6.05 5.19
CA LEU A 199 -11.94 -4.86 4.32
C LEU A 199 -11.94 -5.25 2.84
N ASN A 200 -12.75 -4.60 2.02
CA ASN A 200 -12.69 -4.87 0.59
C ASN A 200 -11.44 -4.24 -0.05
N HIS A 201 -11.16 -4.58 -1.30
CA HIS A 201 -9.93 -4.17 -1.99
C HIS A 201 -9.74 -2.65 -2.01
N ALA A 202 -10.83 -1.88 -2.16
CA ALA A 202 -10.79 -0.42 -2.16
C ALA A 202 -10.54 0.16 -0.76
N ASP A 203 -11.09 -0.46 0.28
CA ASP A 203 -10.88 0.00 1.65
C ASP A 203 -9.41 -0.15 2.09
N THR A 204 -8.70 -1.18 1.60
CA THR A 204 -7.25 -1.35 1.85
C THR A 204 -6.39 -0.25 1.22
N ALA A 205 -6.96 0.53 0.29
CA ALA A 205 -6.35 1.75 -0.26
C ALA A 205 -6.85 3.03 0.44
N PHE A 206 -7.42 2.92 1.63
CA PHE A 206 -7.92 4.03 2.46
C PHE A 206 -9.13 4.78 1.88
N LEU A 207 -9.72 4.32 0.78
CA LEU A 207 -10.74 5.07 0.02
C LEU A 207 -12.05 5.32 0.79
N ALA A 208 -12.33 4.51 1.82
CA ALA A 208 -13.52 4.64 2.67
C ALA A 208 -13.19 5.10 4.11
N GLY A 209 -11.92 5.34 4.43
CA GLY A 209 -11.47 5.67 5.79
C GLY A 209 -11.61 4.50 6.77
N ASP A 210 -11.84 4.82 8.05
CA ASP A 210 -12.03 3.82 9.11
C ASP A 210 -13.50 3.52 9.41
N GLY A 211 -13.78 2.26 9.69
CA GLY A 211 -15.01 1.79 10.30
C GLY A 211 -15.11 2.18 11.77
N PHE A 212 -16.33 2.41 12.24
CA PHE A 212 -16.57 2.88 13.60
C PHE A 212 -16.39 1.79 14.66
N PHE A 213 -16.83 0.56 14.37
CA PHE A 213 -17.08 -0.45 15.40
C PHE A 213 -16.02 -1.53 15.53
N LYS A 214 -15.49 -2.04 14.41
CA LYS A 214 -14.57 -3.18 14.43
C LYS A 214 -13.12 -2.75 14.27
N ASP A 215 -12.24 -3.37 15.04
CA ASP A 215 -10.79 -3.19 14.89
C ASP A 215 -10.26 -3.78 13.57
N SER A 216 -10.97 -4.77 13.00
CA SER A 216 -10.71 -5.37 11.69
C SER A 216 -11.09 -4.47 10.51
N GLN A 217 -11.58 -3.24 10.77
CA GLN A 217 -12.05 -2.33 9.73
C GLN A 217 -11.46 -0.93 9.86
N LYS A 218 -10.20 -0.81 10.28
CA LYS A 218 -9.56 0.50 10.52
C LYS A 218 -8.24 0.64 9.75
N PRO A 219 -8.27 0.73 8.40
CA PRO A 219 -7.06 0.79 7.59
C PRO A 219 -6.25 2.08 7.79
N VAL A 220 -6.92 3.22 8.00
CA VAL A 220 -6.22 4.51 8.22
C VAL A 220 -5.53 4.49 9.58
N LYS A 221 -6.24 4.07 10.63
CA LYS A 221 -5.63 3.93 11.95
C LYS A 221 -4.50 2.90 11.99
N TRP A 222 -4.64 1.81 11.23
CA TRP A 222 -3.56 0.82 11.09
C TRP A 222 -2.29 1.48 10.57
N PHE A 223 -2.38 2.21 9.44
CA PHE A 223 -1.25 2.91 8.86
C PHE A 223 -0.69 3.97 9.82
N GLU A 224 -1.56 4.73 10.47
CA GLU A 224 -1.18 5.78 11.43
C GLU A 224 -0.40 5.25 12.64
N CYS A 225 -0.69 4.02 13.09
CA CYS A 225 -0.11 3.42 14.29
C CYS A 225 1.04 2.45 14.03
N LEU A 226 1.39 2.26 12.75
CA LEU A 226 2.23 1.17 12.28
C LEU A 226 3.69 1.26 12.72
N LEU A 227 4.25 2.48 12.69
CA LEU A 227 5.69 2.74 12.74
C LEU A 227 6.10 3.71 13.84
#